data_AF-A0A7Y6ZF02-F1
#
_entry.id   AF-A0A7Y6ZF02-F1
#
_cell.length_a   1.000
_cell.length_b   1.000
_cell.length_c   1.000
_cell.angle_alpha   90.00
_cell.angle_beta   90.00
_cell.angle_gamma   90.00
#
_symmetry.space_group_name_H-M   'P 1'
#
loop_
_entity.id
_entity.type
_entity.pdbx_description
1 polymer ?
#
loop_
_entity_poly.entity_id
_entity_poly.type
_entity_poly.pdbx_seq_one_letter_code
_entity_poly.pdbx_strand_id
1 'polypeptide(L)'
;MQSYGAEVQGLTYNAVEQSYEAKVVFHEAFEKVTYPVALQAPITADFKTISRGLVLRARALRARGRGANVAHLKRVADSAADSGRLTA
;
A
#
# COMPACT_ATOMS: atom_id res chain seq x y z
N MET A 1 10.83 2.89 -21.34
CA MET A 1 11.20 2.46 -19.98
C MET A 1 10.03 2.74 -19.06
N GLN A 2 9.38 1.72 -18.50
CA GLN A 2 8.33 1.95 -17.50
C GLN A 2 9.00 2.27 -16.16
N SER A 3 8.85 3.50 -15.70
CA SER A 3 9.34 3.96 -14.41
C SER A 3 8.52 3.31 -13.30
N TYR A 4 9.01 2.17 -12.79
CA TYR A 4 8.53 1.57 -11.55
C TYR A 4 8.97 2.45 -10.38
N GLY A 5 8.19 3.51 -10.12
CA GLY A 5 8.47 4.54 -9.12
C GLY A 5 7.41 4.57 -8.03
N ALA A 6 7.84 4.84 -6.79
CA ALA A 6 6.95 5.27 -5.72
C ALA A 6 7.09 6.78 -5.59
N GLU A 7 5.96 7.48 -5.61
CA GLU A 7 5.90 8.93 -5.51
C GLU A 7 5.25 9.32 -4.19
N VAL A 8 5.86 10.24 -3.44
CA VAL A 8 5.29 10.80 -2.21
C VAL A 8 4.65 12.13 -2.56
N GLN A 9 3.35 12.27 -2.35
CA GLN A 9 2.57 13.47 -2.64
C GLN A 9 1.94 14.05 -1.37
N GLY A 10 1.89 15.39 -1.30
CA GLY A 10 1.17 16.12 -0.26
C GLY A 10 1.72 15.91 1.16
N LEU A 11 3.05 15.86 1.31
CA LEU A 11 3.69 15.71 2.62
C LEU A 11 3.30 16.86 3.55
N THR A 12 2.64 16.54 4.64
CA THR A 12 2.19 17.48 5.67
C THR A 12 2.65 17.01 7.04
N TYR A 13 2.87 17.93 7.97
CA TYR A 13 3.20 17.59 9.36
C TYR A 13 2.00 17.85 10.28
N ASN A 14 1.58 16.82 11.01
CA ASN A 14 0.59 16.92 12.07
C ASN A 14 1.30 17.11 13.40
N ALA A 15 1.25 18.33 13.94
CA ALA A 15 1.92 18.69 15.18
C ALA A 15 1.28 18.08 16.43
N VAL A 16 -0.01 17.73 16.38
CA VAL A 16 -0.73 17.11 17.51
C VAL A 16 -0.26 15.68 17.70
N GLU A 17 -0.12 14.92 16.62
CA GLU A 17 0.32 13.52 16.64
C GLU A 17 1.83 13.35 16.49
N GLN A 18 2.57 14.44 16.25
CA GLN A 18 3.98 14.43 15.89
C GLN A 18 4.29 13.45 14.75
N SER A 19 3.52 13.57 13.68
CA SER A 19 3.56 12.64 12.56
C SER A 19 3.60 13.36 11.21
N TYR A 20 4.31 12.77 10.26
CA TYR A 20 4.26 13.18 8.85
C TYR A 20 3.19 12.36 8.14
N GLU A 21 2.28 13.05 7.46
CA GLU A 21 1.20 12.46 6.67
C GLU A 21 1.43 12.71 5.19
N ALA A 22 1.21 11.69 4.36
CA ALA A 22 1.36 11.81 2.92
C ALA A 22 0.53 10.76 2.18
N LYS A 23 0.42 10.93 0.87
CA LYS A 23 -0.09 9.90 -0.05
C LYS A 23 1.10 9.32 -0.82
N VAL A 24 1.24 8.00 -0.82
CA VAL A 24 2.24 7.31 -1.65
C VAL A 24 1.54 6.68 -2.84
N VAL A 25 1.95 7.07 -4.04
CA VAL A 25 1.42 6.56 -5.31
C VAL A 25 2.43 5.57 -5.88
N PHE A 26 1.99 4.32 -6.11
CA PHE A 26 2.74 3.36 -6.89
C PHE A 26 2.23 3.36 -8.32
N HIS A 27 3.13 3.61 -9.26
CA HIS A 27 2.85 3.52 -10.69
C HIS A 27 3.16 2.09 -11.15
N GLU A 28 2.12 1.31 -11.41
CA GLU A 28 2.19 -0.02 -12.04
C GLU A 28 1.74 0.12 -13.50
N ALA A 29 2.15 -0.80 -14.39
CA ALA A 29 2.14 -0.67 -15.84
C ALA A 29 0.97 0.10 -16.51
N PHE A 30 -0.25 -0.02 -15.99
CA PHE A 30 -1.43 0.74 -16.42
C PHE A 30 -2.26 1.33 -15.27
N GLU A 31 -1.80 1.18 -14.03
CA GLU A 31 -2.59 1.53 -12.85
C GLU A 31 -1.77 2.37 -11.85
N LYS A 32 -2.45 3.32 -11.22
CA LYS A 32 -1.92 4.07 -10.10
C LYS A 32 -2.65 3.63 -8.85
N VAL A 33 -1.91 3.09 -7.88
CA VAL A 33 -2.48 2.70 -6.59
C VAL A 33 -1.94 3.63 -5.52
N THR A 34 -2.84 4.32 -4.84
CA THR A 34 -2.50 5.32 -3.82
C THR A 34 -2.77 4.80 -2.43
N TYR A 35 -1.81 4.98 -1.53
CA TYR A 35 -1.93 4.61 -0.12
C TYR A 35 -1.72 5.86 0.76
N PRO A 36 -2.71 6.25 1.58
CA PRO A 36 -2.48 7.22 2.64
C PRO A 36 -1.59 6.59 3.71
N VAL A 37 -0.57 7.33 4.14
CA VAL A 37 0.38 6.87 5.15
C VAL A 37 0.70 8.01 6.11
N ALA A 38 0.83 7.65 7.39
CA ALA A 38 1.40 8.50 8.42
C ALA A 38 2.71 7.89 8.91
N LEU A 39 3.67 8.70 9.37
CA LEU A 39 4.91 8.26 9.99
C LEU A 39 5.20 9.15 11.20
N GLN A 40 5.20 8.57 12.40
CA GLN A 40 5.62 9.29 13.61
C GLN A 40 7.10 9.63 13.53
N ALA A 41 7.40 10.92 13.63
CA ALA A 41 8.75 11.45 13.68
C ALA A 41 8.71 12.94 14.10
N PRO A 42 9.78 13.45 14.74
CA PRO A 42 9.85 14.86 15.09
C PRO A 42 9.92 15.75 13.83
N ILE A 43 9.47 17.00 13.92
CA ILE A 43 9.49 17.97 12.80
C ILE A 43 10.92 18.26 12.27
N THR A 44 11.93 17.97 13.09
CA THR A 44 13.36 18.13 12.75
C THR A 44 13.93 16.93 12.00
N ALA A 45 13.13 15.89 11.77
CA ALA A 45 13.59 14.69 11.08
C ALA A 45 13.98 14.99 9.63
N ASP A 46 15.07 14.35 9.19
CA ASP A 46 15.58 14.51 7.84
C ASP A 46 14.59 13.98 6.78
N PHE A 47 14.39 14.75 5.72
CA PHE A 47 13.43 14.45 4.66
C PHE A 47 13.70 13.10 3.98
N LYS A 48 14.97 12.70 3.79
CA LYS A 48 15.31 11.40 3.18
C LYS A 48 14.87 10.25 4.07
N THR A 49 14.99 10.41 5.38
CA THR A 49 14.51 9.42 6.37
C THR A 49 12.98 9.33 6.36
N ILE A 50 12.30 10.47 6.35
CA ILE A 50 10.83 10.55 6.34
C ILE A 50 10.24 9.95 5.06
N SER A 51 10.71 10.40 3.89
CA SER A 51 10.24 9.90 2.59
C SER A 51 10.44 8.40 2.44
N ARG A 52 11.60 7.87 2.86
CA ARG A 52 11.86 6.42 2.87
C ARG A 52 10.90 5.68 3.81
N GLY A 53 10.68 6.18 5.02
CA GLY A 53 9.78 5.58 5.99
C GLY A 53 8.33 5.51 5.51
N LEU A 54 7.84 6.58 4.89
CA LEU A 54 6.50 6.65 4.29
C LEU A 54 6.33 5.63 3.16
N VAL A 55 7.31 5.53 2.25
CA VAL A 55 7.30 4.54 1.17
C VAL A 55 7.32 3.11 1.72
N LEU A 56 8.11 2.85 2.78
CA LEU A 56 8.15 1.53 3.42
C LEU A 56 6.80 1.16 4.04
N ARG A 57 6.15 2.09 4.75
CA ARG A 57 4.79 1.88 5.28
C ARG A 57 3.79 1.61 4.17
N ALA A 58 3.84 2.37 3.08
CA ALA A 58 2.95 2.18 1.93
C ALA A 58 3.17 0.80 1.26
N ARG A 59 4.43 0.35 1.17
CA ARG A 59 4.75 -1.02 0.68
C ARG A 59 4.19 -2.10 1.60
N ALA A 60 4.26 -1.91 2.91
CA ALA A 60 3.68 -2.85 3.87
C ALA A 60 2.15 -2.93 3.75
N LEU A 61 1.47 -1.79 3.58
CA LEU A 61 0.03 -1.75 3.30
C LEU A 61 -0.32 -2.46 1.99
N ARG A 62 0.43 -2.19 0.92
CA ARG A 62 0.28 -2.86 -0.38
C ARG A 62 0.47 -4.37 -0.29
N ALA A 63 1.47 -4.84 0.45
CA ALA A 63 1.72 -6.27 0.66
C ALA A 63 0.55 -6.95 1.38
N ARG A 64 0.00 -6.31 2.43
CA ARG A 64 -1.19 -6.81 3.15
C ARG A 64 -2.43 -6.86 2.25
N GLY A 65 -2.66 -5.81 1.46
CA GLY A 65 -3.78 -5.75 0.51
C GLY A 65 -3.70 -6.84 -0.56
N ARG A 66 -2.51 -7.09 -1.12
CA ARG A 66 -2.29 -8.21 -2.06
C ARG A 66 -2.52 -9.57 -1.41
N GLY A 67 -2.02 -9.79 -0.19
CA GLY A 67 -2.22 -11.04 0.54
C GLY A 67 -3.70 -11.34 0.80
N ALA A 68 -4.48 -10.33 1.19
CA ALA A 68 -5.92 -10.46 1.39
C ALA A 68 -6.67 -10.81 0.08
N ASN A 69 -6.29 -10.19 -1.03
CA ASN A 69 -6.87 -10.47 -2.34
C ASN A 69 -6.58 -11.89 -2.82
N VAL A 70 -5.35 -12.36 -2.68
CA VAL A 70 -4.96 -13.74 -3.04
C VAL A 70 -5.74 -14.76 -2.19
N ALA A 71 -5.86 -14.52 -0.88
CA ALA A 71 -6.64 -15.38 0.00
C ALA A 71 -8.14 -15.39 -0.33
N HIS A 72 -8.70 -14.26 -0.78
CA HIS A 72 -10.08 -14.18 -1.23
C HIS A 72 -10.28 -14.97 -2.54
N LEU A 73 -9.43 -14.77 -3.54
CA LEU A 73 -9.50 -15.48 -4.82
C LEU A 73 -9.36 -16.99 -4.64
N LYS A 74 -8.46 -17.44 -3.74
CA LYS A 74 -8.32 -18.87 -3.43
C LYS A 74 -9.63 -19.45 -2.87
N ARG A 75 -10.29 -18.77 -1.93
CA ARG A 75 -11.59 -19.22 -1.39
C ARG A 75 -12.68 -19.30 -2.44
N VAL A 76 -12.74 -18.33 -3.36
CA VAL A 76 -13.70 -18.35 -4.47
C VAL A 76 -13.42 -19.54 -5.39
N ALA A 77 -12.16 -19.80 -5.73
CA ALA A 77 -11.76 -20.95 -6.55
C ALA A 77 -12.10 -22.30 -5.87
N ASP A 78 -11.80 -22.44 -4.57
CA ASP A 78 -12.10 -23.64 -3.79
C ASP A 78 -13.63 -23.89 -3.73
N SER A 79 -14.43 -22.82 -3.57
CA SER A 79 -15.91 -22.92 -3.55
C SER A 79 -16.50 -23.29 -4.91
N ALA A 80 -15.91 -22.78 -6.00
CA ALA A 80 -16.30 -23.13 -7.36
C ALA A 80 -15.98 -24.60 -7.69
N ALA A 81 -14.84 -25.10 -7.20
CA ALA A 81 -14.45 -26.50 -7.36
C ALA A 81 -15.37 -27.47 -6.61
N ASP A 82 -15.87 -27.09 -5.42
CA ASP A 82 -16.79 -27.90 -4.63
C ASP A 82 -18.21 -27.94 -5.25
N SER A 83 -18.64 -26.82 -5.81
CA SER A 83 -19.93 -26.71 -6.50
C SER A 83 -20.01 -27.54 -7.79
N GLY A 84 -18.87 -27.79 -8.45
CA GLY A 84 -18.79 -28.63 -9.66
C GLY A 84 -18.84 -30.15 -9.39
N ARG A 85 -18.79 -30.58 -8.11
CA ARG A 85 -18.85 -32.01 -7.74
C ARG A 85 -20.27 -32.54 -7.50
N LEU A 86 -21.27 -31.67 -7.42
CA LEU A 86 -22.66 -32.03 -7.10
C LEU A 86 -23.53 -32.33 -8.34
N THR A 87 -22.95 -32.37 -9.55
CA THR A 87 -23.67 -32.61 -10.81
C THR A 87 -23.11 -33.76 -11.65
N ALA A 88 -22.61 -34.83 -11.01
CA ALA A 88 -22.19 -36.05 -11.69
C ALA A 88 -22.98 -37.26 -11.19
#